data_AF-A0A846YI99-F1
#
_entry.id   AF-A0A846YI99-F1
#
_cell.length_a   1.000
_cell.length_b   1.000
_cell.length_c   1.000
_cell.angle_alpha   90.00
_cell.angle_beta   90.00
_cell.angle_gamma   90.00
#
_symmetry.space_group_name_H-M   'P 1'
#
loop_
_entity.id
_entity.type
_entity.pdbx_description
1 polymer ?
#
loop_
_entity_poly.entity_id
_entity_poly.type
_entity_poly.pdbx_seq_one_letter_code
_entity_poly.pdbx_strand_id
1 'polypeptide(L)' 'MPDLVGVNGAVAGDRLEDLGFTNVHYASATPGKDVVLLRANWTVVSIEPGPGTVVPSDSVVVLTMTKDNA' A
#
# COMPACT_ATOMS: atom_id res chain seq x y z
N MET A 1 -2.15 -3.48 -11.91
CA MET A 1 -1.63 -3.36 -10.53
C MET A 1 -0.14 -3.63 -10.53
N PRO A 2 0.68 -2.66 -10.11
CA PRO A 2 2.13 -2.85 -9.97
C PRO A 2 2.45 -3.81 -8.81
N ASP A 3 3.59 -4.50 -8.91
CA ASP A 3 4.16 -5.18 -7.76
C ASP A 3 4.89 -4.15 -6.88
N LEU A 4 4.40 -3.99 -5.64
CA LEU A 4 4.88 -3.00 -4.67
C LEU A 4 5.35 -3.65 -3.36
N VAL A 5 5.44 -4.98 -3.30
CA VAL A 5 5.94 -5.66 -2.09
C VAL A 5 7.40 -5.25 -1.83
N GLY A 6 7.71 -4.96 -0.57
CA GLY A 6 9.03 -4.48 -0.13
C GLY A 6 9.26 -2.98 -0.38
N VAL A 7 8.32 -2.27 -1.01
CA VAL A 7 8.43 -0.83 -1.24
C VAL A 7 8.00 -0.07 0.02
N ASN A 8 8.67 1.06 0.29
CA ASN A 8 8.25 1.99 1.33
C ASN A 8 6.79 2.46 1.11
N GLY A 9 5.99 2.54 2.17
CA GLY A 9 4.57 2.85 2.09
C GLY A 9 4.25 4.24 1.49
N ALA A 10 5.12 5.23 1.68
CA ALA A 10 4.94 6.54 1.04
C ALA A 10 5.14 6.42 -0.47
N VAL A 11 6.29 5.90 -0.90
CA VAL A 11 6.64 5.69 -2.31
C VAL A 11 5.62 4.81 -3.04
N ALA A 12 5.12 3.76 -2.38
CA ALA A 12 4.11 2.88 -2.95
C ALA A 12 2.78 3.61 -3.21
N GLY A 13 2.33 4.43 -2.25
CA GLY A 13 1.12 5.24 -2.42
C GLY A 13 1.27 6.28 -3.53
N ASP A 14 2.37 7.01 -3.52
CA ASP A 14 2.63 8.07 -4.50
C ASP A 14 2.70 7.49 -5.93
N ARG A 15 3.29 6.30 -6.09
CA ARG A 15 3.29 5.58 -7.37
C ARG A 15 1.90 5.17 -7.86
N LEU A 16 0.98 4.84 -6.95
CA LEU A 16 -0.41 4.54 -7.32
C LEU A 16 -1.15 5.82 -7.73
N GLU A 17 -0.93 6.92 -7.01
CA GLU A 17 -1.48 8.24 -7.35
C GLU A 17 -0.98 8.70 -8.73
N ASP A 18 0.31 8.55 -9.03
CA ASP A 18 0.92 8.85 -10.33
C ASP A 18 0.34 8.01 -11.49
N LEU A 19 -0.14 6.80 -11.19
CA LEU A 19 -0.85 5.93 -12.13
C LEU A 19 -2.34 6.28 -12.25
N GLY A 20 -2.82 7.27 -11.51
CA GLY A 20 -4.20 7.77 -11.53
C GLY A 20 -5.13 7.08 -10.54
N PHE A 21 -4.64 6.21 -9.66
CA PHE A 21 -5.48 5.59 -8.65
C PHE A 21 -5.91 6.62 -7.60
N THR A 22 -7.22 6.71 -7.36
CA THR A 22 -7.81 7.75 -6.48
C THR A 22 -8.34 7.18 -5.16
N ASN A 23 -8.43 5.86 -5.05
CA ASN A 23 -9.08 5.18 -3.93
C ASN A 23 -8.13 4.16 -3.26
N VAL A 24 -7.07 4.69 -2.65
CA VAL A 24 -6.01 3.89 -2.01
C VAL A 24 -6.21 3.86 -0.50
N HIS A 25 -6.31 2.66 0.07
CA HIS A 25 -6.38 2.40 1.50
C HIS A 25 -5.09 1.76 2.01
N TYR A 26 -4.74 2.06 3.25
CA TYR A 26 -3.53 1.54 3.90
C TYR A 26 -3.91 0.72 5.13
N ALA A 27 -3.52 -0.54 5.14
CA ALA A 27 -3.80 -1.48 6.23
C ALA A 27 -2.51 -1.89 6.93
N SER A 28 -2.57 -2.06 8.25
CA SER A 28 -1.44 -2.59 9.02
C SER A 28 -1.53 -4.09 9.18
N ALA A 29 -0.41 -4.78 8.95
CA ALA A 29 -0.19 -6.16 9.35
C ALA A 29 0.73 -6.29 10.57
N THR A 30 1.07 -5.18 11.25
CA THR A 30 1.93 -5.20 12.43
C THR A 30 1.11 -5.37 13.71
N PRO A 31 1.33 -6.45 14.50
CA PRO A 31 0.63 -6.64 15.77
C PRO A 31 0.81 -5.46 16.73
N GLY A 32 -0.29 -4.99 17.33
CA GLY A 32 -0.28 -3.85 18.26
C GLY A 32 -0.12 -2.49 17.57
N LYS A 33 -0.23 -2.42 16.25
CA LYS A 33 -0.20 -1.17 15.46
C LYS A 33 -1.35 -1.17 14.48
N ASP A 34 -2.58 -0.96 14.93
CA ASP A 34 -3.76 -1.17 14.08
C ASP A 34 -3.93 -0.13 12.96
N VAL A 35 -3.22 1.00 13.04
CA VAL A 35 -3.32 2.11 12.10
C VAL A 35 -1.97 2.45 11.48
N VAL A 36 -1.96 2.64 10.16
CA VAL A 36 -0.81 3.15 9.42
C VAL A 36 -0.70 4.66 9.65
N LEU A 37 0.18 5.05 10.57
CA LEU A 37 0.53 6.45 10.81
C LEU A 37 1.90 6.76 10.19
N LEU A 38 1.97 7.82 9.37
CA LEU A 38 3.14 8.24 8.60
C LEU A 38 3.68 7.11 7.71
N ARG A 39 3.12 6.98 6.50
CA ARG A 39 3.42 5.91 5.51
C ARG A 39 4.91 5.67 5.26
N ALA A 40 5.75 6.71 5.39
CA ALA A 40 7.19 6.63 5.23
C ALA A 40 7.90 5.71 6.25
N ASN A 41 7.24 5.35 7.35
CA ASN A 41 7.78 4.43 8.37
C ASN A 41 7.37 2.96 8.16
N TRP A 42 6.79 2.63 7.01
CA TRP A 42 6.19 1.32 6.76
C TRP A 42 6.69 0.73 5.45
N THR A 43 6.62 -0.60 5.35
CA THR A 43 6.99 -1.37 4.16
C THR A 43 5.81 -2.21 3.71
N VAL A 44 5.44 -2.11 2.43
CA VAL A 44 4.33 -2.86 1.84
C VAL A 44 4.66 -4.35 1.84
N VAL A 45 3.70 -5.17 2.29
CA VAL A 45 3.78 -6.64 2.27
C VAL A 45 2.75 -7.27 1.34
N SER A 46 1.67 -6.57 1.01
CA SER A 46 0.72 -7.01 -0.01
C SER A 46 -0.03 -5.84 -0.64
N ILE A 47 -0.57 -6.10 -1.84
CA ILE A 47 -1.47 -5.21 -2.57
C ILE A 47 -2.70 -5.99 -3.04
N GLU A 48 -3.87 -5.39 -2.91
CA GLU A 48 -5.13 -5.92 -3.43
C GLU A 48 -5.83 -4.82 -4.25
N PRO A 49 -6.27 -5.09 -5.50
CA PRO A 49 -6.09 -6.32 -6.27
C PRO A 49 -4.62 -6.67 -6.53
N GLY A 50 -4.31 -7.96 -6.64
CA GLY A 50 -2.93 -8.45 -6.70
C GLY A 50 -2.16 -8.01 -7.96
N PRO A 51 -0.81 -8.11 -7.96
CA PRO A 51 0.03 -7.70 -9.09
C PRO A 51 -0.40 -8.33 -10.41
N GLY A 52 -0.31 -7.56 -11.50
CA GLY A 52 -0.74 -8.00 -12.85
C GLY A 52 -2.25 -7.87 -13.11
N THR A 53 -3.08 -7.68 -12.08
CA THR A 53 -4.52 -7.44 -12.28
C THR A 53 -4.76 -6.08 -12.97
N VAL A 54 -5.67 -6.03 -13.94
CA VAL A 54 -6.11 -4.78 -14.58
C VAL A 54 -7.44 -4.37 -13.97
N VAL A 55 -7.50 -3.18 -13.40
CA VAL A 55 -8.71 -2.60 -12.81
C VAL A 55 -8.83 -1.12 -13.16
N PRO A 56 -10.05 -0.55 -13.19
CA PRO A 56 -10.27 0.90 -13.29
C PRO A 56 -9.54 1.69 -12.19
N SER A 57 -9.17 2.94 -12.48
CA SER A 57 -8.39 3.78 -11.57
C SER A 57 -9.17 4.31 -10.35
N ASP A 58 -10.49 4.21 -10.36
CA ASP A 58 -11.37 4.49 -9.23
C ASP A 58 -11.66 3.26 -8.36
N SER A 59 -11.14 2.09 -8.73
CA SER A 59 -11.25 0.88 -7.94
C SER A 59 -10.54 1.04 -6.59
N VAL A 60 -11.11 0.43 -5.56
CA VAL A 60 -10.47 0.31 -4.25
C VAL A 60 -9.16 -0.46 -4.40
N VAL A 61 -8.06 0.13 -3.94
CA VAL A 61 -6.76 -0.52 -3.81
C VAL A 61 -6.36 -0.53 -2.35
N VAL A 62 -6.00 -1.68 -1.81
CA VAL A 62 -5.52 -1.82 -0.43
C VAL A 62 -4.03 -2.17 -0.45
N LEU A 63 -3.22 -1.33 0.19
CA LEU A 63 -1.83 -1.62 0.50
C LEU A 63 -1.74 -2.09 1.95
N THR A 64 -1.41 -3.36 2.16
CA THR A 64 -1.11 -3.88 3.49
C THR A 64 0.38 -3.74 3.74
N MET A 65 0.76 -3.26 4.92
CA MET A 65 2.15 -2.94 5.26
C MET A 65 2.50 -3.29 6.70
N THR A 66 3.80 -3.46 6.94
CA THR A 66 4.36 -3.66 8.27
C THR A 66 5.27 -2.49 8.63
N LYS A 67 5.30 -2.15 9.92
CA LYS A 67 6.27 -1.27 10.53
C LYS A 67 7.35 -2.09 11.21
N ASP A 68 8.60 -1.82 10.89
CA ASP A 68 9.72 -2.41 11.62
C ASP A 68 9.72 -1.85 13.05
N ASN A 69 9.72 -2.77 14.02
CA ASN A 69 9.91 -2.43 15.42
C ASN A 69 11.42 -2.27 15.65
N ALA A 70 11.94 -1.05 15.50
CA ALA A 70 13.20 -0.69 16.14
C ALA A 70 12.95 -0.45 17.64
#